data_AF-A0A383EU59-F1
#
_entry.id   AF-A0A383EU59-F1
#
_cell.length_a   1.000
_cell.length_b   1.000
_cell.length_c   1.000
_cell.angle_alpha   90.00
_cell.angle_beta   90.00
_cell.angle_gamma   90.00
#
_symmetry.space_group_name_H-M   'P 1'
#
loop_
_entity.id
_entity.type
_entity.pdbx_description
1 polymer ?
#
loop_
_entity_poly.entity_id
_entity_poly.type
_entity_poly.pdbx_seq_one_letter_code
_entity_poly.pdbx_strand_id
1 'polypeptide(L)' 'MASINITPKFNKKNLLEIILQNNSSDNFINIKICFNLVYSIKSLEGASISKQIGRYYELILDPDYLQSNKTKTIILQLQ' A
#
# COMPACT_ATOMS: atom_id res chain seq x y z
N MET A 1 -14.06 -2.18 16.92
CA MET A 1 -12.92 -1.25 16.76
C MET A 1 -12.44 -1.39 15.33
N ALA A 2 -12.54 -0.35 14.51
CA ALA A 2 -12.17 -0.45 13.10
C ALA A 2 -10.64 -0.50 12.99
N SER A 3 -10.08 -1.59 12.48
CA SER A 3 -8.63 -1.76 12.38
C SER A 3 -8.25 -2.30 11.01
N ILE A 4 -7.39 -1.56 10.32
CA ILE A 4 -6.66 -2.05 9.15
C ILE A 4 -5.29 -2.51 9.66
N ASN A 5 -4.96 -3.78 9.44
CA ASN A 5 -3.62 -4.28 9.68
C ASN A 5 -2.78 -4.04 8.43
N ILE A 6 -1.58 -3.51 8.61
CA ILE A 6 -0.64 -3.22 7.52
C ILE A 6 0.63 -4.05 7.75
N THR A 7 0.94 -4.93 6.81
CA THR A 7 2.10 -5.81 6.89
C THR A 7 3.00 -5.60 5.68
N PRO A 8 4.17 -4.95 5.85
CA PRO A 8 5.18 -4.86 4.81
C PRO A 8 6.02 -6.15 4.76
N LYS A 9 6.37 -6.60 3.57
CA LYS A 9 7.25 -7.74 3.33
C LYS A 9 8.23 -7.43 2.21
N PHE A 10 9.51 -7.44 2.54
CA PHE A 10 10.58 -7.27 1.57
C PHE A 10 11.12 -8.64 1.14
N ASN A 11 11.44 -8.80 -0.14
CA ASN A 11 12.05 -10.02 -0.64
C ASN A 11 13.42 -9.79 -1.28
N LYS A 12 14.14 -10.89 -1.57
CA LYS A 12 15.49 -10.86 -2.15
C LYS A 12 15.57 -10.32 -3.58
N LYS A 13 14.45 -10.01 -4.23
CA LYS A 13 14.36 -9.48 -5.60
C LYS A 13 14.05 -7.97 -5.62
N ASN A 14 14.25 -7.27 -4.50
CA ASN A 14 13.90 -5.86 -4.32
C ASN A 14 12.41 -5.57 -4.55
N LEU A 15 11.54 -6.54 -4.26
CA LEU A 15 10.10 -6.29 -4.21
C LEU A 15 9.69 -6.02 -2.76
N LEU A 16 8.91 -4.96 -2.59
CA LEU A 16 8.18 -4.65 -1.37
C LEU A 16 6.70 -4.97 -1.62
N GLU A 17 6.17 -5.93 -0.86
CA GLU A 17 4.74 -6.21 -0.78
C GLU A 17 4.17 -5.50 0.45
N ILE A 18 3.13 -4.69 0.30
CA ILE A 18 2.38 -4.07 1.40
C ILE A 18 0.99 -4.70 1.43
N ILE A 19 0.71 -5.47 2.47
CA ILE A 19 -0.56 -6.17 2.65
C ILE A 19 -1.42 -5.36 3.61
N LEU A 20 -2.63 -5.03 3.18
CA LEU A 20 -3.64 -4.30 3.95
C LEU A 20 -4.78 -5.25 4.22
N GLN A 21 -5.06 -5.53 5.49
CA GLN A 21 -6.16 -6.39 5.89
C GLN A 21 -7.15 -5.58 6.70
N ASN A 22 -8.38 -5.44 6.19
CA ASN A 22 -9.46 -4.85 6.93
C ASN A 22 -10.11 -5.92 7.82
N ASN A 23 -9.92 -5.82 9.13
CA ASN A 23 -10.53 -6.73 10.11
C ASN A 23 -11.80 -6.15 10.75
N SER A 24 -12.31 -5.05 10.19
CA SER A 24 -13.54 -4.42 10.65
C SER A 24 -14.74 -4.88 9.83
N SER A 25 -15.93 -4.64 10.38
CA SER A 25 -17.20 -4.82 9.67
C SER A 25 -17.44 -3.76 8.59
N ASP A 26 -16.70 -2.66 8.61
CA ASP A 26 -16.95 -1.48 7.78
C ASP A 26 -16.06 -1.49 6.53
N ASN A 27 -16.54 -0.84 5.47
CA ASN A 27 -15.71 -0.58 4.30
C ASN A 27 -14.90 0.70 4.52
N PHE A 28 -13.65 0.70 4.06
CA PHE A 28 -12.84 1.91 4.00
C PHE A 28 -12.74 2.39 2.56
N ILE A 29 -12.90 3.70 2.36
CA ILE A 29 -12.77 4.36 1.06
C ILE A 29 -11.71 5.45 1.17
N ASN A 30 -11.12 5.84 0.04
CA ASN A 30 -10.11 6.90 -0.05
C ASN A 30 -8.89 6.65 0.86
N ILE A 31 -8.48 5.39 1.02
CA ILE A 31 -7.29 5.05 1.81
C ILE A 31 -6.04 5.58 1.10
N LYS A 32 -5.26 6.35 1.85
CA LYS A 32 -3.93 6.81 1.47
C LYS A 32 -2.87 6.11 2.32
N ILE A 33 -1.80 5.66 1.67
CA ILE A 33 -0.66 5.03 2.33
C ILE A 33 0.56 5.90 2.12
N CYS A 34 1.11 6.39 3.22
CA CYS A 34 2.19 7.35 3.23
C CYS A 34 3.41 6.74 3.89
N PHE A 35 4.55 6.74 3.20
CA PHE A 35 5.79 6.15 3.71
C PHE A 35 7.01 6.72 3.02
N ASN A 36 8.17 6.53 3.66
CA ASN A 36 9.47 6.86 3.08
C ASN A 36 10.15 5.59 2.56
N LEU A 37 10.78 5.68 1.38
CA LEU A 37 11.63 4.63 0.83
C LEU A 37 13.05 5.13 0.62
N VAL A 38 14.02 4.27 0.93
CA VAL A 38 15.42 4.52 0.56
C VAL A 38 15.62 4.30 -0.95
N TYR A 39 14.97 3.30 -1.52
CA TYR A 39 15.01 2.94 -2.94
C TYR A 39 13.96 3.69 -3.75
N SER A 40 14.22 3.86 -5.05
CA SER A 40 13.20 4.41 -5.96
C SER A 40 12.24 3.32 -6.40
N ILE A 41 10.99 3.69 -6.68
CA ILE A 41 9.98 2.77 -7.24
C ILE A 41 10.20 2.66 -8.75
N LYS A 42 10.46 1.44 -9.24
CA LYS A 42 10.55 1.11 -10.66
C LYS A 42 9.17 0.80 -11.26
N SER A 43 8.37 0.02 -10.56
CA SER A 43 6.98 -0.28 -10.93
C SER A 43 6.12 -0.47 -9.68
N LEU A 44 4.83 -0.20 -9.80
CA LEU A 44 3.84 -0.26 -8.73
C LEU A 44 2.57 -0.96 -9.25
N GLU A 45 2.06 -1.91 -8.48
CA GLU A 45 0.80 -2.63 -8.75
C GLU A 45 -0.13 -2.56 -7.55
N GLY A 46 -1.45 -2.45 -7.81
CA GLY A 46 -2.49 -2.41 -6.76
C GLY A 46 -2.70 -1.03 -6.12
N ALA A 47 -1.93 -0.02 -6.53
CA ALA A 47 -2.04 1.36 -6.11
C ALA A 47 -1.42 2.31 -7.16
N SER A 48 -1.68 3.60 -7.00
CA SER A 48 -1.14 4.69 -7.80
C SER A 48 -0.43 5.72 -6.92
N ILE A 49 0.67 6.30 -7.42
CA ILE A 49 1.39 7.37 -6.70
C ILE A 49 0.58 8.66 -6.82
N SER A 50 0.07 9.16 -5.69
CA SER A 50 -0.62 10.46 -5.63
C SER A 50 0.35 11.62 -5.44
N LYS A 51 1.42 11.41 -4.64
CA LYS A 51 2.42 12.42 -4.37
C LYS A 51 3.78 11.79 -4.13
N GLN A 52 4.84 12.44 -4.62
CA GLN A 52 6.22 12.11 -4.28
C GLN A 52 6.98 13.39 -3.94
N ILE A 53 7.60 13.44 -2.76
CA ILE A 53 8.53 14.52 -2.37
C ILE A 53 9.83 13.87 -1.93
N GLY A 54 10.83 13.88 -2.80
CA GLY A 54 12.08 13.17 -2.56
C GLY A 54 11.83 11.68 -2.34
N ARG A 55 12.11 11.21 -1.12
CA ARG A 55 11.94 9.81 -0.67
C ARG A 55 10.58 9.52 -0.04
N TYR A 56 9.75 10.54 0.15
CA TYR A 56 8.39 10.39 0.66
C TYR A 56 7.43 10.08 -0.48
N TYR A 57 6.61 9.05 -0.29
CA TYR A 57 5.59 8.60 -1.22
C TYR A 57 4.22 8.58 -0.54
N GLU A 58 3.21 9.07 -1.27
CA GLU A 58 1.79 8.92 -0.96
C GLU A 58 1.16 8.08 -2.05
N LEU A 59 0.58 6.94 -1.68
CA LEU A 59 -0.12 6.03 -2.58
C LEU A 59 -1.63 6.07 -2.32
N ILE A 60 -2.42 5.95 -3.38
CA ILE A 60 -3.86 5.70 -3.35
C ILE A 60 -4.12 4.29 -3.88
N LEU A 61 -5.02 3.55 -3.24
CA LEU A 61 -5.36 2.19 -3.66
C LEU A 61 -6.09 2.15 -5.01
N ASP A 62 -5.86 1.11 -5.80
CA ASP A 62 -6.56 0.87 -7.07
C ASP A 62 -7.29 -0.48 -7.04
N PRO A 63 -8.63 -0.53 -6.92
CA PRO A 63 -9.56 0.58 -6.67
C PRO A 63 -9.43 1.20 -5.26
N ASP A 64 -9.97 2.40 -5.06
CA ASP A 64 -9.78 3.28 -3.90
C ASP A 64 -10.52 2.85 -2.62
N TYR A 65 -10.96 1.60 -2.55
CA TYR A 65 -11.67 1.04 -1.40
C TYR A 65 -11.05 -0.27 -0.91
N LEU A 66 -11.23 -0.54 0.39
CA LEU A 66 -10.91 -1.79 1.05
C LEU A 66 -12.17 -2.29 1.76
N GLN A 67 -12.77 -3.33 1.18
CA GLN A 67 -13.99 -3.94 1.71
C GLN A 67 -13.77 -4.56 3.09
N SER A 68 -14.85 -4.62 3.86
CA SER A 68 -14.96 -5.34 5.12
C SER A 68 -14.43 -6.77 5.01
N ASN A 69 -13.59 -7.19 5.97
CA ASN A 69 -12.99 -8.52 6.02
C ASN A 69 -12.23 -8.94 4.74
N LYS A 70 -11.74 -7.96 3.96
CA LYS A 70 -10.93 -8.21 2.76
C LYS A 70 -9.48 -7.78 2.96
N THR A 71 -8.64 -8.41 2.16
CA THR A 71 -7.21 -8.11 2.06
C THR A 71 -6.91 -7.53 0.69
N LYS A 72 -5.99 -6.58 0.66
CA LYS A 72 -5.44 -6.01 -0.56
C LYS A 72 -3.92 -5.99 -0.48
N THR A 73 -3.28 -6.23 -1.61
CA THR A 73 -1.83 -6.26 -1.71
C THR A 73 -1.39 -5.20 -2.70
N ILE A 74 -0.40 -4.41 -2.29
CA ILE A 74 0.34 -3.48 -3.15
C ILE A 74 1.71 -4.09 -3.37
N ILE A 75 2.19 -4.08 -4.61
CA ILE A 75 3.51 -4.63 -4.96
C ILE A 75 4.34 -3.50 -5.57
N LEU A 76 5.51 -3.27 -5.00
CA LEU A 76 6.48 -2.28 -5.49
C LEU A 76 7.76 -3.01 -5.91
N GLN A 77 8.16 -2.87 -7.17
CA GLN A 77 9.52 -3.20 -7.59
C GLN A 77 10.42 -2.00 -7.33
N LEU A 78 11.49 -2.20 -6.58
CA LEU A 78 12.43 -1.14 -6.22
C LEU A 78 13.73 -1.23 -7.04
N GLN A 79 14.40 -0.08 -7.23
CA GLN A 79 15.70 0.08 -7.89
C GLN A 79 16.60 1.09 -7.17
#